data_AF-A0A7W4AEN0-F1
#
_entry.id   AF-A0A7W4AEN0-F1
#
_cell.length_a   1.000
_cell.length_b   1.000
_cell.length_c   1.000
_cell.angle_alpha   90.00
_cell.angle_beta   90.00
_cell.angle_gamma   90.00
#
_symmetry.space_group_name_H-M   'P 1'
#
loop_
_entity.id
_entity.type
_entity.pdbx_description
1 polymer ?
#
loop_
_entity_poly.entity_id
_entity_poly.type
_entity_poly.pdbx_seq_one_letter_code
_entity_poly.pdbx_strand_id
1 'polypeptide(L)' 'EKVPIFIALDRSGAISHKVLERNTKENIQAQLKPLLSSGSVLCTDGNLSYKGIAKELDIDHKRLIGLDNQRVVEGIYHI' A
#
# COMPACT_ATOMS: atom_id res chain seq x y z
N GLU A 1 -16.72 -1.08 18.77
CA GLU A 1 -16.14 -2.09 17.84
C GLU A 1 -15.45 -1.36 16.68
N LYS A 2 -14.38 -1.92 16.09
CA LYS A 2 -13.68 -1.32 14.94
C LYS A 2 -13.69 -2.31 13.78
N VAL A 3 -14.13 -1.86 12.60
CA VAL A 3 -14.17 -2.68 11.38
C VAL A 3 -12.94 -2.34 10.52
N PRO A 4 -12.07 -3.31 10.18
CA PRO A 4 -10.92 -3.04 9.35
C PRO A 4 -11.32 -2.93 7.88
N ILE A 5 -10.95 -1.81 7.25
CA ILE A 5 -11.21 -1.55 5.84
C ILE A 5 -9.87 -1.44 5.10
N PHE A 6 -9.76 -2.14 3.98
CA PHE A 6 -8.70 -1.98 3.00
C PHE A 6 -9.15 -1.00 1.92
N ILE A 7 -8.31 -0.04 1.56
CA ILE A 7 -8.49 0.88 0.43
C ILE A 7 -7.15 1.02 -0.28
N ALA A 8 -7.16 0.88 -1.60
CA ALA A 8 -6.04 1.17 -2.48
C ALA A 8 -6.51 2.05 -3.65
N LEU A 9 -5.65 2.96 -4.06
CA LEU A 9 -5.84 3.86 -5.20
C LEU A 9 -4.63 3.67 -6.13
N ASP A 10 -4.90 3.40 -7.41
CA ASP A 10 -3.84 3.35 -8.41
C ASP A 10 -3.69 4.67 -9.19
N ARG A 11 -2.69 4.74 -10.08
CA ARG A 11 -2.40 5.93 -10.89
C ARG A 11 -3.44 6.22 -11.97
N SER A 12 -4.29 5.26 -12.33
CA SER A 12 -5.42 5.49 -13.26
C SER A 12 -6.62 6.14 -12.57
N GLY A 13 -6.58 6.24 -11.24
CA GLY A 13 -7.69 6.72 -10.42
C GLY A 13 -8.65 5.59 -10.00
N ALA A 14 -8.32 4.33 -10.29
CA ALA A 14 -9.17 3.22 -9.87
C ALA A 14 -9.01 2.95 -8.37
N ILE A 15 -10.15 2.79 -7.69
CA ILE A 15 -10.23 2.55 -6.26
C ILE A 15 -10.62 1.09 -6.02
N SER A 16 -9.77 0.37 -5.30
CA SER A 16 -10.06 -0.97 -4.78
C SER A 16 -10.30 -0.90 -3.29
N HIS A 17 -11.40 -1.47 -2.80
CA HIS A 17 -11.73 -1.44 -1.37
C HIS A 17 -12.40 -2.73 -0.91
N LYS A 18 -12.19 -3.09 0.36
CA LYS A 18 -12.80 -4.28 0.96
C LYS A 18 -12.85 -4.19 2.48
N VAL A 19 -13.94 -4.68 3.07
CA VAL A 19 -13.99 -4.99 4.51
C VAL A 19 -13.14 -6.23 4.77
N LEU A 20 -12.07 -6.09 5.56
CA LEU A 20 -11.25 -7.22 5.96
C LEU A 20 -11.90 -7.95 7.14
N GLU A 21 -11.62 -9.25 7.27
CA GLU A 21 -11.99 -10.00 8.48
C GLU A 21 -11.13 -9.56 9.68
N ARG A 22 -9.84 -9.35 9.43
CA ARG A 22 -8.84 -8.88 10.39
C ARG A 22 -7.79 -8.03 9.68
N ASN A 23 -7.12 -7.13 10.40
CA ASN A 23 -6.01 -6.31 9.91
C ASN A 23 -4.64 -7.01 9.95
N THR A 24 -4.61 -8.34 9.85
CA THR A 24 -3.34 -9.10 9.84
C THR A 24 -2.63 -8.94 8.51
N LYS A 25 -1.31 -9.19 8.50
CA LYS A 25 -0.49 -9.13 7.29
C LYS A 25 -1.05 -10.02 6.19
N GLU A 26 -1.49 -11.22 6.52
CA GLU A 26 -2.00 -12.22 5.57
C GLU A 26 -3.27 -11.72 4.88
N ASN A 27 -4.19 -11.13 5.65
CA ASN A 27 -5.44 -10.57 5.11
C ASN A 27 -5.18 -9.35 4.22
N ILE A 28 -4.25 -8.48 4.62
CA ILE A 28 -3.83 -7.32 3.83
C ILE A 28 -3.16 -7.80 2.53
N GLN A 29 -2.23 -8.75 2.61
CA GLN A 29 -1.50 -9.31 1.46
C GLN A 29 -2.42 -9.99 0.45
N ALA A 30 -3.44 -10.72 0.93
CA ALA A 30 -4.43 -11.36 0.06
C ALA A 30 -5.21 -10.35 -0.79
N GLN A 31 -5.42 -9.12 -0.29
CA GLN A 31 -6.07 -8.05 -1.06
C GLN A 31 -5.09 -7.23 -1.91
N LEU A 32 -3.86 -7.04 -1.45
CA LEU A 32 -2.83 -6.31 -2.19
C LEU A 32 -2.32 -7.08 -3.41
N LYS A 33 -2.04 -8.38 -3.26
CA LYS A 33 -1.35 -9.18 -4.28
C LYS A 33 -2.02 -9.13 -5.67
N PRO A 34 -3.36 -9.18 -5.82
CA PRO A 34 -4.00 -9.08 -7.12
C PRO A 34 -3.89 -7.70 -7.79
N LEU A 35 -3.59 -6.65 -7.01
CA LEU A 35 -3.50 -5.26 -7.49
C LEU A 35 -2.08 -4.88 -7.91
N LEU A 36 -1.09 -5.74 -7.65
CA LEU A 36 0.33 -5.43 -7.81
C LEU A 36 0.92 -6.27 -8.94
N SER A 37 1.62 -5.60 -9.85
CA SER A 37 2.47 -6.23 -10.87
C SER A 37 3.95 -6.04 -10.54
N SER A 38 4.83 -6.83 -11.18
CA SER A 38 6.27 -6.56 -11.12
C SER A 38 6.56 -5.11 -11.54
N GLY A 39 7.46 -4.44 -10.82
CA GLY A 39 7.76 -3.01 -11.00
C GLY A 39 6.74 -2.05 -10.38
N SER A 40 5.72 -2.54 -9.67
CA SER A 40 4.82 -1.67 -8.90
C SER A 40 5.57 -1.00 -7.74
N VAL A 41 5.15 0.23 -7.41
CA VAL A 41 5.60 0.94 -6.22
C VAL A 41 4.45 1.01 -5.24
N LEU A 42 4.58 0.31 -4.11
CA LEU A 42 3.62 0.35 -3.02
C LEU A 42 3.90 1.58 -2.14
N CYS A 43 2.90 2.44 -1.99
CA CYS A 43 2.98 3.66 -1.18
C CYS A 43 2.07 3.54 0.05
N THR A 44 2.63 3.51 1.27
CA THR A 44 1.84 3.40 2.51
C THR A 44 2.43 4.18 3.67
N ASP A 45 1.78 4.19 4.83
CA ASP A 45 2.24 4.84 6.08
C ASP A 45 3.58 4.30 6.63
N GLY A 46 4.08 3.19 6.08
CA GLY A 46 5.34 2.57 6.50
C GLY A 46 5.20 1.48 7.56
N ASN A 47 3.97 1.02 7.86
CA ASN A 47 3.74 -0.09 8.80
C ASN A 47 4.55 -1.35 8.42
N LEU A 48 5.00 -2.10 9.43
CA LEU A 48 5.80 -3.33 9.26
C LEU A 48 5.15 -4.38 8.36
N SER A 49 3.82 -4.46 8.37
CA SER A 49 3.07 -5.39 7.51
C SER A 49 3.36 -5.12 6.04
N TYR A 50 3.29 -3.84 5.62
CA TYR A 50 3.55 -3.45 4.22
C TYR A 50 5.01 -3.67 3.81
N LYS A 51 5.96 -3.41 4.71
CA LYS A 51 7.39 -3.70 4.46
C LYS A 51 7.63 -5.19 4.21
N GLY A 52 7.00 -6.05 5.03
CA GLY A 52 7.08 -7.50 4.87
C GLY A 52 6.45 -7.99 3.58
N ILE A 53 5.27 -7.46 3.23
CA ILE A 53 4.57 -7.78 1.98
C ILE A 53 5.39 -7.37 0.76
N ALA A 54 5.93 -6.15 0.75
CA ALA A 54 6.72 -5.65 -0.37
C ALA A 54 7.99 -6.48 -0.59
N LYS A 55 8.67 -6.87 0.48
CA LYS A 55 9.83 -7.77 0.41
C LYS A 55 9.46 -9.16 -0.15
N GLU A 56 8.31 -9.71 0.24
CA GLU A 56 7.85 -11.01 -0.25
C GLU A 56 7.41 -10.99 -1.71
N LEU A 57 6.83 -9.87 -2.15
CA LEU A 57 6.36 -9.69 -3.52
C LEU A 57 7.44 -9.11 -4.44
N ASP A 58 8.64 -8.84 -3.94
CA ASP A 58 9.76 -8.22 -4.66
C ASP A 58 9.35 -6.92 -5.38
N ILE A 59 8.72 -6.01 -4.62
CA ILE A 59 8.29 -4.71 -5.10
C ILE A 59 8.86 -3.57 -4.26
N ASP A 60 8.95 -2.40 -4.87
CA ASP A 60 9.37 -1.19 -4.18
C ASP A 60 8.32 -0.77 -3.15
N HIS A 61 8.77 -0.42 -1.95
CA HIS A 61 7.94 0.17 -0.91
C HIS A 61 8.44 1.56 -0.56
N LYS A 62 7.55 2.53 -0.65
CA LYS A 62 7.81 3.89 -0.25
C LYS A 62 6.84 4.33 0.84
N ARG A 63 7.41 4.97 1.86
CA ARG A 63 6.62 5.55 2.94
C ARG A 63 6.04 6.88 2.50
N LEU A 64 4.76 7.10 2.75
CA LEU A 64 4.12 8.39 2.59
C LEU A 64 4.56 9.32 3.73
N ILE A 65 5.17 10.45 3.38
CA ILE A 65 5.65 11.48 4.31
C ILE A 65 4.85 12.77 4.05
N GLY A 66 3.68 12.88 4.67
CA GLY A 66 2.78 14.02 4.47
C GLY A 66 3.20 15.31 5.18
N LEU A 67 4.21 15.28 6.07
CA LEU A 67 4.59 16.43 6.90
C LEU A 67 5.50 17.44 6.18
N ASP A 68 6.23 17.01 5.15
CA ASP A 68 7.29 17.83 4.55
C ASP A 68 6.81 18.66 3.34
N ASN A 69 5.49 18.69 3.05
CA ASN A 69 4.91 19.25 1.81
C ASN A 69 5.57 18.70 0.53
N GLN A 70 6.28 17.58 0.63
CA GLN A 70 7.10 17.01 -0.44
C GLN A 70 6.31 15.88 -1.11
N ARG A 71 5.64 16.22 -2.22
CA ARG A 71 4.77 15.29 -2.96
C ARG A 71 5.52 14.34 -3.90
N VAL A 72 6.82 14.58 -4.11
CA VAL A 72 7.66 13.79 -5.00
C VAL A 72 9.00 13.53 -4.33
N VAL A 73 9.32 12.27 -4.10
CA VAL A 73 10.62 11.80 -3.61
C VAL A 73 11.16 10.83 -4.66
N GLU A 74 12.41 11.00 -5.09
CA GLU A 74 13.05 10.14 -6.11
C GLU A 74 12.27 10.02 -7.44
N GLY A 75 11.56 11.08 -7.85
CA GLY A 75 10.77 11.08 -9.09
C GLY A 75 9.46 10.27 -9.03
N ILE A 76 9.13 9.72 -7.86
CA ILE A 76 7.89 8.97 -7.61
C ILE A 76 6.93 9.88 -6.84
N TYR A 77 5.68 9.99 -7.29
CA TYR A 77 4.64 10.74 -6.58
C TYR A 77 4.23 9.99 -5.31
N HIS A 78 4.44 10.62 -4.15
CA HIS A 78 4.05 10.14 -2.84
C HIS A 78 2.85 11.01 -2.40
N ILE A 79 1.70 10.39 -2.14
CA ILE A 79 0.50 11.09 -1.65
C ILE A 79 0.61 11.30 -0.14
#